data_AF-A0A9D6S241-F1
#
_entry.id   AF-A0A9D6S241-F1
#
_cell.length_a   1.000
_cell.length_b   1.000
_cell.length_c   1.000
_cell.angle_alpha   90.00
_cell.angle_beta   90.00
_cell.angle_gamma   90.00
#
_symmetry.space_group_name_H-M   'P 1'
#
loop_
_entity.id
_entity.type
_entity.pdbx_description
1 polymer ?
#
loop_
_entity_poly.entity_id
_entity_poly.type
_entity_poly.pdbx_seq_one_letter_code
_entity_poly.pdbx_strand_id
1 'polypeptide(L)'
;MKTLELAKAIAPLSEYARDVSEEPVILTVDGKPVAALVAIENADLETVTLSTHPQFLALIERSRARQKAEGGISSEEMRRRLGLTR
;
A
#
# COMPACT_ATOMS: atom_id res chain seq x y z
N MET A 1 5.13 -5.02 -13.81
CA MET A 1 4.57 -3.66 -13.71
C MET A 1 4.69 -2.99 -15.07
N LYS A 2 3.57 -2.59 -15.65
CA LYS A 2 3.50 -1.95 -16.98
C LYS A 2 3.57 -0.44 -16.84
N THR A 3 4.14 0.26 -17.83
CA THR A 3 4.20 1.73 -17.87
C THR A 3 3.47 2.25 -19.11
N LEU A 4 2.67 3.30 -18.94
CA LEU A 4 1.91 3.95 -20.01
C LEU A 4 2.13 5.46 -19.95
N GLU A 5 2.60 6.04 -21.05
CA GLU A 5 2.67 7.48 -21.21
C GLU A 5 1.26 8.05 -21.39
N LEU A 6 0.87 9.04 -20.58
CA LEU A 6 -0.50 9.53 -20.53
C LEU A 6 -0.94 10.14 -21.87
N ALA A 7 -0.01 10.75 -22.61
CA ALA A 7 -0.25 11.23 -23.97
C ALA A 7 -0.62 10.13 -24.97
N LYS A 8 -0.31 8.87 -24.68
CA LYS A 8 -0.67 7.69 -25.48
C LYS A 8 -1.93 6.98 -24.96
N ALA A 9 -2.47 7.42 -23.82
CA ALA A 9 -3.66 6.85 -23.20
C ALA A 9 -4.95 7.38 -23.86
N ILE A 10 -5.21 6.96 -25.10
CA ILE A 10 -6.33 7.45 -25.92
C ILE A 10 -7.62 6.65 -25.77
N ALA A 11 -7.57 5.46 -25.15
CA ALA A 11 -8.72 4.61 -24.95
C ALA A 11 -9.53 5.03 -23.71
N PRO A 12 -10.80 4.63 -23.59
CA PRO A 12 -11.58 4.86 -22.37
C PRO A 12 -10.93 4.22 -21.14
N LEU A 13 -11.05 4.87 -19.98
CA LEU A 13 -10.52 4.35 -18.71
C LEU A 13 -11.02 2.93 -18.38
N SER A 14 -12.24 2.59 -18.80
CA SER A 14 -12.81 1.26 -18.62
C SER A 14 -12.04 0.14 -19.31
N GLU A 15 -11.35 0.43 -20.41
CA GLU A 15 -10.51 -0.55 -21.11
C GLU A 15 -9.22 -0.78 -20.34
N TYR A 16 -8.55 0.29 -19.92
CA TYR A 16 -7.36 0.20 -19.07
C TYR A 16 -7.64 -0.50 -17.75
N ALA A 17 -8.81 -0.29 -17.14
CA ALA A 17 -9.20 -0.93 -15.89
C ALA A 17 -9.38 -2.46 -16.02
N ARG A 18 -9.75 -2.97 -17.21
CA ARG A 18 -9.84 -4.42 -17.46
C ARG A 18 -8.47 -5.07 -17.59
N ASP A 19 -7.51 -4.36 -18.19
CA ASP A 19 -6.15 -4.87 -18.40
C ASP A 19 -5.33 -4.92 -17.09
N VAL A 20 -5.72 -4.16 -16.07
CA VAL A 20 -5.00 -4.01 -14.80
C VAL A 20 -5.11 -5.23 -13.88
N SER A 21 -6.00 -6.18 -14.17
CA SER A 21 -6.21 -7.39 -13.35
C SER A 21 -4.95 -8.28 -13.25
N GLU A 22 -4.04 -8.23 -14.22
CA GLU A 22 -2.82 -9.05 -14.19
C GLU A 22 -1.63 -8.35 -13.54
N GLU A 23 -1.49 -7.04 -13.72
CA GLU A 23 -0.41 -6.25 -13.13
C GLU A 23 -0.74 -4.75 -13.02
N PRO A 24 -0.16 -4.03 -12.04
CA PRO A 24 -0.27 -2.58 -11.95
C PRO A 24 0.24 -1.85 -13.20
N VAL A 25 -0.48 -0.81 -13.59
CA VAL A 25 -0.10 0.11 -14.67
C VAL A 25 0.31 1.45 -14.09
N ILE A 26 1.54 1.88 -14.34
CA ILE A 26 2.06 3.21 -13.97
C ILE A 26 1.81 4.18 -15.12
N LEU A 27 1.17 5.31 -14.81
CA LEU A 27 0.93 6.39 -15.73
C LEU A 27 2.07 7.42 -15.61
N THR A 28 2.67 7.79 -16.74
CA THR A 28 3.77 8.76 -16.80
C THR A 28 3.42 10.01 -17.59
N VAL A 29 4.07 11.12 -17.25
CA VAL A 29 4.17 12.35 -18.05
C VAL A 29 5.64 12.65 -18.28
N ASP A 30 6.07 12.70 -19.54
CA ASP A 30 7.48 12.86 -19.94
C ASP A 30 8.39 11.82 -19.26
N GLY A 31 7.91 10.58 -19.17
CA GLY A 31 8.63 9.47 -18.51
C GLY A 31 8.67 9.53 -16.98
N LYS A 32 8.06 10.53 -16.34
CA LYS A 32 7.96 10.63 -14.87
C LYS A 32 6.65 10.02 -14.38
N PRO A 33 6.67 9.10 -13.39
CA PRO A 33 5.45 8.56 -12.80
C PRO A 33 4.58 9.65 -12.16
N VAL A 34 3.28 9.67 -12.49
CA VAL A 34 2.31 10.63 -11.95
C VAL A 34 1.10 9.96 -11.29
N ALA A 35 0.77 8.74 -11.70
CA ALA A 35 -0.33 7.97 -11.13
C ALA A 35 -0.11 6.47 -11.33
N ALA A 36 -0.89 5.65 -10.62
CA ALA A 36 -0.92 4.21 -10.79
C ALA A 36 -2.37 3.72 -10.84
N LEU A 37 -2.65 2.80 -11.75
CA LEU A 37 -3.88 2.04 -11.81
C LEU A 37 -3.57 0.64 -11.30
N VAL A 38 -4.20 0.26 -10.20
CA VAL A 38 -3.99 -1.01 -9.50
C VAL A 38 -5.30 -1.77 -9.43
N ALA A 39 -5.24 -3.09 -9.63
CA ALA A 39 -6.42 -3.92 -9.44
C ALA A 39 -6.76 -3.95 -7.97
N ILE A 40 -8.05 -3.83 -7.66
CA ILE A 40 -8.57 -4.08 -6.31
C ILE A 40 -8.92 -5.57 -6.21
N GLU A 41 -7.95 -6.42 -6.54
CA GLU A 41 -7.95 -7.84 -6.23
C GLU A 41 -6.69 -8.09 -5.41
N ASN A 42 -6.84 -8.54 -4.17
CA ASN A 42 -5.76 -8.69 -3.17
C ASN A 42 -5.27 -7.41 -2.46
N ALA A 43 -5.87 -6.24 -2.72
CA ALA A 43 -5.70 -5.04 -1.92
C ALA A 43 -7.06 -4.39 -1.71
N ASP A 44 -7.51 -4.31 -0.46
CA ASP A 44 -8.67 -3.50 -0.11
C ASP A 44 -8.32 -2.00 -0.13
N LEU A 45 -9.35 -1.15 -0.07
CA LEU A 45 -9.15 0.31 -0.04
C LEU A 45 -8.27 0.74 1.15
N GLU A 46 -8.35 0.01 2.26
CA GLU A 46 -7.55 0.25 3.46
C GLU A 46 -6.06 0.03 3.17
N THR A 47 -5.70 -1.06 2.49
CA THR A 47 -4.33 -1.38 2.07
C THR A 47 -3.75 -0.29 1.19
N VAL A 48 -4.48 0.18 0.18
CA VAL A 48 -4.03 1.28 -0.69
C VAL A 48 -3.83 2.58 0.10
N THR A 49 -4.79 2.89 0.98
CA THR A 49 -4.74 4.11 1.80
C THR A 49 -3.55 4.08 2.76
N LEU A 50 -3.35 2.99 3.49
CA LEU A 50 -2.30 2.86 4.50
C LEU A 50 -0.90 2.73 3.88
N SER A 51 -0.77 2.00 2.76
CA SER A 51 0.52 1.83 2.07
C SER A 51 1.07 3.11 1.46
N THR A 52 0.22 4.12 1.26
CA THR A 52 0.60 5.42 0.70
C THR A 52 0.58 6.56 1.72
N HIS A 53 0.12 6.32 2.96
CA HIS A 53 -0.02 7.37 3.98
C HIS A 53 1.32 7.65 4.70
N PRO A 54 1.96 8.83 4.50
CA PRO A 54 3.33 9.08 4.97
C PRO A 54 3.52 8.92 6.49
N GLN A 55 2.57 9.40 7.28
CA GLN A 55 2.65 9.30 8.74
C GLN A 55 2.46 7.86 9.23
N PHE A 56 1.69 7.05 8.51
CA PHE A 56 1.48 5.65 8.86
C PHE A 56 2.75 4.86 8.58
N LEU A 57 3.36 5.07 7.41
CA LEU A 57 4.66 4.49 7.07
C LEU A 57 5.72 4.87 8.09
N ALA A 58 5.80 6.15 8.50
CA ALA A 58 6.73 6.59 9.54
C ALA A 58 6.49 5.89 10.89
N LEU A 59 5.22 5.66 11.26
CA LEU A 59 4.86 4.91 12.46
C LEU A 59 5.29 3.45 12.37
N ILE A 60 5.09 2.80 11.23
CA ILE A 60 5.52 1.41 10.98
C ILE A 60 7.04 1.29 11.07
N GLU A 61 7.79 2.18 10.41
CA GLU A 61 9.26 2.15 10.44
C GLU A 61 9.82 2.36 11.85
N ARG A 62 9.27 3.32 12.60
CA ARG A 62 9.61 3.51 14.01
C ARG A 62 9.34 2.25 14.83
N SER A 63 8.19 1.60 14.60
CA SER A 63 7.78 0.40 15.33
C SER A 63 8.68 -0.80 15.02
N ARG A 64 9.06 -0.98 13.75
CA ARG A 64 10.01 -2.02 13.31
C ARG A 64 11.41 -1.80 13.88
N ALA A 65 11.91 -0.56 13.87
CA ALA A 65 13.19 -0.22 14.48
C ALA A 65 13.21 -0.52 15.98
N ARG A 66 12.13 -0.13 16.69
CA ARG A 66 11.96 -0.43 18.12
C ARG A 66 11.89 -1.93 18.38
N GLN A 67 11.10 -2.69 17.62
CA GLN A 67 11.00 -4.14 17.76
C GLN A 67 12.36 -4.83 17.57
N LYS A 68 13.16 -4.37 16.60
CA LYS A 68 14.51 -4.90 16.36
C LYS A 68 15.47 -4.62 17.52
N ALA A 69 15.34 -3.45 18.17
CA ALA A 69 16.23 -3.03 19.26
C ALA A 69 15.81 -3.59 20.64
N GLU A 70 14.52 -3.59 20.95
CA GLU A 70 13.97 -3.89 22.27
C GLU A 70 13.25 -5.25 22.31
N GLY A 71 12.93 -5.85 21.17
CA GLY A 71 12.06 -7.02 21.07
C GLY A 71 10.57 -6.67 21.08
N GLY A 72 9.74 -7.71 21.02
CA GLY A 72 8.29 -7.61 21.17
C GLY A 72 7.82 -7.96 22.58
N ILE A 73 6.52 -7.89 22.81
CA ILE A 73 5.87 -8.44 24.01
C ILE A 73 5.00 -9.63 23.62
N SER A 74 4.80 -10.57 24.54
CA SER A 74 3.88 -11.68 24.31
C SER A 74 2.42 -11.19 24.30
N SER A 75 1.55 -11.97 23.68
CA SER A 75 0.11 -11.68 23.70
C SER A 75 -0.48 -11.72 25.11
N GLU A 76 0.11 -12.50 26.03
CA GLU A 76 -0.27 -12.54 27.46
C GLU A 76 0.15 -11.25 28.19
N GLU A 77 1.39 -10.81 27.98
CA GLU A 77 1.91 -9.53 28.50
C GLU A 77 1.04 -8.35 28.04
N MET A 78 0.71 -8.32 26.74
CA MET A 78 -0.13 -7.27 26.16
C MET A 78 -1.51 -7.23 26.81
N ARG A 79 -2.17 -8.40 26.96
CA ARG A 79 -3.48 -8.49 27.61
C ARG A 79 -3.43 -8.04 29.06
N ARG A 80 -2.39 -8.40 29.81
CA ARG A 80 -2.20 -7.95 31.20
C ARG A 80 -2.09 -6.42 31.28
N ARG A 81 -1.35 -5.78 30.38
CA ARG A 81 -1.24 -4.30 30.30
C ARG A 81 -2.57 -3.62 29.97
N LEU A 82 -3.43 -4.29 29.22
CA LEU A 82 -4.77 -3.82 28.86
C LEU A 82 -5.86 -4.20 29.88
N GLY A 83 -5.53 -4.91 30.96
CA GLY A 83 -6.52 -5.39 31.93
C GLY A 83 -7.42 -6.52 31.42
N LEU A 84 -7.01 -7.22 30.36
CA LEU A 84 -7.75 -8.31 29.70
C LEU A 84 -7.29 -9.68 30.22
N THR A 85 -7.40 -9.93 31.52
CA THR A 85 -7.08 -11.24 32.12
C THR A 85 -8.23 -12.22 31.90
N ARG A 86 -8.14 -13.04 30.85
CA ARG A 86 -8.93 -14.25 30.67
C ARG A 86 -8.11 -15.31 29.94
#